data_AF-A0ABC8CF01-F1
#
_entry.id   AF-A0ABC8CF01-F1
#
_cell.length_a   1.000
_cell.length_b   1.000
_cell.length_c   1.000
_cell.angle_alpha   90.00
_cell.angle_beta   90.00
_cell.angle_gamma   90.00
#
_symmetry.space_group_name_H-M   'P 1'
#
loop_
_entity.id
_entity.type
_entity.pdbx_description
1 polymer ?
#
loop_
_entity_poly.entity_id
_entity_poly.type
_entity_poly.pdbx_seq_one_letter_code
_entity_poly.pdbx_strand_id
1 'polypeptide(L)'
;MLQKMTDNMFDLDMDTKIYRVFPLVRVLDLFEKSENVLVRPKLWDDPFENFFLGARVFSGVQEVDISDISKSWYGQCWTTVAESDAMWRIYSPNKDGVCVGTTVGKLFGSFYDKDATISTLENFIGRVEYKAQNDIASIAKNFSFSDLSHGGGNIQFARSLLLKREEFRHEHEVRILFCDTRKKYLGSDIVPFNFNAADLIDSVVFDPRLDRRIVHALSVTITSLGYNKDIERSRLYDAPQLVINLE
;
A
#
# COMPACT_ATOMS: atom_id res chain seq x y z
N MET A 1 11.93 -12.47 -17.27
CA MET A 1 10.85 -12.86 -16.33
C MET A 1 10.91 -12.00 -15.08
N LEU A 2 11.98 -12.10 -14.27
CA LEU A 2 12.23 -11.20 -13.13
C LEU A 2 12.42 -9.74 -13.59
N GLN A 3 13.21 -9.53 -14.65
CA GLN A 3 13.54 -8.20 -15.19
C GLN A 3 12.33 -7.28 -15.43
N LYS A 4 11.28 -7.79 -16.12
CA LYS A 4 10.07 -7.01 -16.44
C LYS A 4 9.27 -6.57 -15.22
N MET A 5 9.32 -7.37 -14.14
CA MET A 5 8.70 -7.03 -12.87
C MET A 5 9.53 -5.96 -12.16
N THR A 6 10.86 -6.09 -12.19
CA THR A 6 11.80 -5.12 -11.61
C THR A 6 11.73 -3.76 -12.30
N ASP A 7 11.44 -3.70 -13.60
CA ASP A 7 11.28 -2.42 -14.33
C ASP A 7 10.11 -1.57 -13.81
N ASN A 8 9.13 -2.19 -13.15
CA ASN A 8 7.97 -1.54 -12.52
C ASN A 8 8.10 -1.42 -10.99
N MET A 9 9.29 -1.68 -10.46
CA MET A 9 9.65 -1.48 -9.07
C MET A 9 10.47 -0.20 -8.94
N PHE A 10 10.05 0.71 -8.06
CA PHE A 10 10.73 1.98 -7.85
C PHE A 10 11.35 2.03 -6.45
N ASP A 11 12.69 2.09 -6.38
CA ASP A 11 13.46 2.29 -5.15
C ASP A 11 13.18 1.24 -4.05
N LEU A 12 13.02 -0.03 -4.47
CA LEU A 12 12.74 -1.18 -3.61
C LEU A 12 13.41 -2.46 -4.12
N ASP A 13 13.79 -3.32 -3.18
CA ASP A 13 14.22 -4.70 -3.44
C ASP A 13 13.09 -5.70 -3.15
N MET A 14 13.10 -6.84 -3.83
CA MET A 14 12.09 -7.91 -3.65
C MET A 14 12.01 -8.44 -2.22
N ASP A 15 13.14 -8.50 -1.52
CA ASP A 15 13.23 -9.00 -0.14
C ASP A 15 12.90 -7.91 0.90
N THR A 16 12.62 -6.68 0.47
CA THR A 16 12.23 -5.60 1.37
C THR A 16 10.99 -6.00 2.14
N LYS A 17 11.10 -6.05 3.47
CA LYS A 17 9.96 -6.29 4.36
C LYS A 17 9.06 -5.07 4.38
N ILE A 18 7.76 -5.33 4.26
CA ILE A 18 6.72 -4.32 4.27
C ILE A 18 5.58 -4.76 5.18
N TYR A 19 4.92 -3.79 5.77
CA TYR A 19 3.92 -3.99 6.80
C TYR A 19 2.69 -3.14 6.52
N ARG A 20 1.53 -3.60 6.98
CA ARG A 20 0.29 -2.82 6.92
C ARG A 20 -0.59 -3.16 8.10
N VAL A 21 -1.10 -2.12 8.75
CA VAL A 21 -2.13 -2.25 9.79
C VAL A 21 -3.50 -2.30 9.10
N PHE A 22 -4.20 -3.42 9.28
CA PHE A 22 -5.57 -3.61 8.82
C PHE A 22 -6.52 -3.58 10.02
N PRO A 23 -7.78 -3.12 9.84
CA PRO A 23 -8.84 -3.42 10.80
C PRO A 23 -9.00 -4.93 10.96
N LEU A 24 -9.29 -5.41 12.17
CA LEU A 24 -9.42 -6.84 12.47
C LEU A 24 -10.34 -7.59 11.48
N VAL A 25 -11.52 -7.03 11.19
CA VAL A 25 -12.48 -7.63 10.25
C VAL A 25 -11.87 -7.84 8.87
N ARG A 26 -11.00 -6.92 8.43
CA ARG A 26 -10.29 -7.07 7.15
C ARG A 26 -9.22 -8.13 7.19
N VAL A 27 -8.55 -8.35 8.31
CA VAL A 27 -7.62 -9.49 8.43
C VAL A 27 -8.36 -10.81 8.33
N LEU A 28 -9.53 -10.94 8.96
CA LEU A 28 -10.36 -12.15 8.81
C LEU A 28 -10.79 -12.34 7.35
N ASP A 29 -11.25 -11.28 6.66
CA ASP A 29 -11.55 -11.31 5.23
C ASP A 29 -10.36 -11.80 4.39
N LEU A 30 -9.13 -11.31 4.66
CA LEU A 30 -7.92 -11.70 3.93
C LEU A 30 -7.69 -13.23 3.98
N PHE A 31 -7.89 -13.84 5.16
CA PHE A 31 -7.69 -15.28 5.35
C PHE A 31 -8.86 -16.10 4.81
N GLU A 32 -10.11 -15.71 5.12
CA GLU A 32 -11.30 -16.47 4.71
C GLU A 32 -11.53 -16.46 3.20
N LYS A 33 -11.30 -15.32 2.55
CA LYS A 33 -11.58 -15.13 1.12
C LYS A 33 -10.36 -15.34 0.23
N SER A 34 -9.16 -15.38 0.81
CA SER A 34 -7.90 -15.36 0.06
C SER A 34 -7.87 -14.21 -0.97
N GLU A 35 -8.39 -13.05 -0.58
CA GLU A 35 -8.57 -11.89 -1.44
C GLU A 35 -8.14 -10.63 -0.69
N ASN A 36 -7.43 -9.74 -1.38
CA ASN A 36 -7.11 -8.40 -0.91
C ASN A 36 -7.61 -7.39 -1.96
N VAL A 37 -7.65 -6.11 -1.59
CA VAL A 37 -8.26 -5.08 -2.43
C VAL A 37 -7.37 -3.86 -2.61
N LEU A 38 -7.36 -3.32 -3.83
CA LEU A 38 -6.88 -1.99 -4.13
C LEU A 38 -8.06 -1.03 -4.15
N VAL A 39 -7.84 0.22 -3.74
CA VAL A 39 -8.87 1.27 -3.74
C VAL A 39 -8.43 2.42 -4.63
N ARG A 40 -9.37 3.21 -5.13
CA ARG A 40 -9.02 4.43 -5.87
C ARG A 40 -8.27 5.41 -4.97
N PRO A 41 -7.25 6.12 -5.49
CA PRO A 41 -6.54 7.18 -4.76
C PRO A 41 -7.46 8.28 -4.22
N LYS A 42 -8.62 8.54 -4.84
CA LYS A 42 -9.64 9.47 -4.32
C LYS A 42 -10.17 9.12 -2.91
N LEU A 43 -10.00 7.87 -2.48
CA LEU A 43 -10.41 7.37 -1.16
C LEU A 43 -9.28 7.44 -0.13
N TRP A 44 -8.09 7.90 -0.51
CA TRP A 44 -7.02 8.15 0.44
C TRP A 44 -7.25 9.47 1.19
N ASP A 45 -6.80 9.53 2.45
CA ASP A 45 -7.15 10.63 3.37
C ASP A 45 -6.41 11.94 3.06
N ASP A 46 -5.24 11.91 2.41
CA ASP A 46 -4.50 13.14 2.07
C ASP A 46 -5.07 13.75 0.77
N PRO A 47 -5.71 14.93 0.81
CA PRO A 47 -6.22 15.61 -0.38
C PRO A 47 -5.12 15.94 -1.39
N PHE A 48 -3.85 16.01 -0.95
CA PHE A 48 -2.72 16.25 -1.83
C PHE A 48 -2.26 15.00 -2.59
N GLU A 49 -2.65 13.78 -2.23
CA GLU A 49 -2.20 12.57 -2.95
C GLU A 49 -2.85 12.43 -4.33
N ASN A 50 -3.95 13.16 -4.57
CA ASN A 50 -4.66 13.19 -5.86
C ASN A 50 -4.32 14.41 -6.72
N PHE A 51 -3.30 15.21 -6.35
CA PHE A 51 -3.04 16.49 -7.02
C PHE A 51 -2.86 16.35 -8.53
N PHE A 52 -2.22 15.26 -8.99
CA PHE A 52 -2.01 14.99 -10.41
C PHE A 52 -3.29 14.52 -11.11
N LEU A 53 -4.07 13.65 -10.43
CA LEU A 53 -5.30 13.08 -10.94
C LEU A 53 -6.49 14.07 -10.93
N GLY A 54 -6.41 15.11 -10.11
CA GLY A 54 -7.38 16.21 -10.03
C GLY A 54 -6.95 17.48 -10.77
N ALA A 55 -5.80 17.46 -11.46
CA ALA A 55 -5.31 18.62 -12.19
C ALA A 55 -6.18 18.93 -13.41
N ARG A 56 -6.40 20.24 -13.66
CA ARG A 56 -6.99 20.72 -14.92
C ARG A 56 -5.90 20.73 -15.99
N VAL A 57 -6.05 19.91 -17.02
CA VAL A 57 -5.06 19.77 -18.08
C VAL A 57 -5.49 20.59 -19.29
N PHE A 58 -4.55 21.31 -19.91
CA PHE A 58 -4.81 22.11 -21.10
C PHE A 58 -3.88 21.71 -22.24
N SER A 59 -4.44 21.53 -23.44
CA SER A 59 -3.69 21.46 -24.70
C SER A 59 -3.83 22.82 -25.40
N GLY A 60 -2.82 23.68 -25.25
CA GLY A 60 -2.92 25.09 -25.61
C GLY A 60 -3.92 25.82 -24.71
N VAL A 61 -5.03 26.31 -25.29
CA VAL A 61 -6.12 26.99 -24.55
C VAL A 61 -7.31 26.06 -24.24
N GLN A 62 -7.32 24.85 -24.79
CA GLN A 62 -8.43 23.91 -24.62
C GLN A 62 -8.19 23.01 -23.41
N GLU A 63 -9.16 22.96 -22.50
CA GLU A 63 -9.15 22.00 -21.39
C GLU A 63 -9.39 20.57 -21.91
N VAL A 64 -8.56 19.63 -21.47
CA VAL A 64 -8.60 18.21 -21.81
C VAL A 64 -9.14 17.44 -20.60
N ASP A 65 -10.20 16.69 -20.80
CA ASP A 65 -10.75 15.82 -19.76
C ASP A 65 -9.85 14.58 -19.58
N ILE A 66 -9.21 14.48 -18.42
CA ILE A 66 -8.38 13.34 -18.01
C ILE A 66 -9.08 12.48 -16.94
N SER A 67 -10.38 12.68 -16.71
CA SER A 67 -11.12 11.99 -15.64
C SER A 67 -11.17 10.48 -15.83
N ASP A 68 -11.15 9.99 -17.06
CA ASP A 68 -11.03 8.55 -17.34
C ASP A 68 -9.68 7.99 -16.87
N ILE A 69 -8.59 8.75 -17.07
CA ILE A 69 -7.26 8.34 -16.62
C ILE A 69 -7.23 8.29 -15.09
N SER A 70 -7.75 9.31 -14.41
CA SER A 70 -7.77 9.31 -12.94
C SER A 70 -8.64 8.21 -12.33
N LYS A 71 -9.74 7.86 -12.98
CA LYS A 71 -10.62 6.76 -12.54
C LYS A 71 -10.03 5.37 -12.80
N SER A 72 -9.01 5.25 -13.65
CA SER A 72 -8.34 3.99 -13.95
C SER A 72 -7.26 3.60 -12.92
N TRP A 73 -6.90 4.47 -11.98
CA TRP A 73 -5.85 4.17 -10.99
C TRP A 73 -6.42 3.66 -9.67
N TYR A 74 -5.74 2.66 -9.13
CA TYR A 74 -6.00 2.02 -7.84
C TYR A 74 -4.69 1.79 -7.11
N GLY A 75 -4.72 1.70 -5.79
CA GLY A 75 -3.55 1.30 -5.04
C GLY A 75 -3.84 0.90 -3.60
N GLN A 76 -2.77 0.47 -2.93
CA GLN A 76 -2.77 0.13 -1.51
C GLN A 76 -1.41 0.52 -0.91
N CYS A 77 -1.45 1.08 0.28
CA CYS A 77 -0.28 1.63 0.97
C CYS A 77 0.26 0.65 2.01
N TRP A 78 1.56 0.48 2.04
CA TRP A 78 2.31 -0.34 3.00
C TRP A 78 3.40 0.55 3.61
N THR A 79 4.06 0.09 4.66
CA THR A 79 5.19 0.78 5.27
C THR A 79 6.39 -0.15 5.37
N THR A 80 7.59 0.42 5.37
CA THR A 80 8.82 -0.32 5.72
C THR A 80 9.12 -0.32 7.21
N VAL A 81 8.32 0.38 8.02
CA VAL A 81 8.42 0.39 9.49
C VAL A 81 7.61 -0.77 10.05
N ALA A 82 8.29 -1.72 10.71
CA ALA A 82 7.63 -2.87 11.33
C ALA A 82 6.62 -2.47 12.42
N GLU A 83 6.98 -1.47 13.22
CA GLU A 83 6.15 -0.97 14.30
C GLU A 83 6.54 0.46 14.70
N SER A 84 5.54 1.30 14.98
CA SER A 84 5.71 2.56 15.72
C SER A 84 4.41 2.93 16.44
N ASP A 85 4.51 3.72 17.51
CA ASP A 85 3.34 4.24 18.23
C ASP A 85 2.43 5.05 17.29
N ALA A 86 3.03 5.89 16.43
CA ALA A 86 2.30 6.70 15.46
C ALA A 86 1.45 5.84 14.53
N MET A 87 1.99 4.73 14.00
CA MET A 87 1.24 3.84 13.11
C MET A 87 0.03 3.20 13.81
N TRP A 88 0.19 2.77 15.07
CA TRP A 88 -0.94 2.24 15.85
C TRP A 88 -2.01 3.31 16.12
N ARG A 89 -1.60 4.55 16.40
CA ARG A 89 -2.54 5.66 16.64
C ARG A 89 -3.30 6.07 15.39
N ILE A 90 -2.63 6.10 14.25
CA ILE A 90 -3.20 6.53 12.96
C ILE A 90 -4.11 5.44 12.38
N TYR A 91 -3.63 4.20 12.29
CA TYR A 91 -4.31 3.11 11.57
C TYR A 91 -5.10 2.15 12.47
N SER A 92 -4.98 2.27 13.80
CA SER A 92 -5.81 1.55 14.77
C SER A 92 -6.40 2.48 15.84
N PRO A 93 -7.24 3.46 15.47
CA PRO A 93 -7.84 4.37 16.44
C PRO A 93 -8.70 3.62 17.47
N ASN A 94 -9.34 2.52 17.07
CA ASN A 94 -10.22 1.70 17.90
C ASN A 94 -9.52 0.53 18.60
N LYS A 95 -8.18 0.42 18.51
CA LYS A 95 -7.36 -0.62 19.16
C LYS A 95 -7.63 -2.05 18.66
N ASP A 96 -8.33 -2.19 17.54
CA ASP A 96 -8.68 -3.43 16.86
C ASP A 96 -7.86 -3.64 15.58
N GLY A 97 -6.69 -3.00 15.51
CA GLY A 97 -5.79 -3.07 14.38
C GLY A 97 -4.89 -4.29 14.48
N VAL A 98 -4.56 -4.83 13.32
CA VAL A 98 -3.67 -5.97 13.18
C VAL A 98 -2.65 -5.62 12.11
N CYS A 99 -1.39 -5.53 12.52
CA CYS A 99 -0.27 -5.35 11.61
C CYS A 99 0.08 -6.68 10.99
N VAL A 100 0.05 -6.75 9.66
CA VAL A 100 0.54 -7.91 8.92
C VAL A 100 1.84 -7.54 8.21
N GLY A 101 2.80 -8.46 8.20
CA GLY A 101 4.08 -8.30 7.52
C GLY A 101 4.23 -9.25 6.34
N THR A 102 4.86 -8.79 5.27
CA THR A 102 5.23 -9.60 4.09
C THR A 102 6.49 -9.01 3.45
N THR A 103 6.83 -9.45 2.25
CA THR A 103 7.89 -8.89 1.41
C THR A 103 7.31 -8.29 0.14
N VAL A 104 8.01 -7.31 -0.44
CA VAL A 104 7.68 -6.72 -1.73
C VAL A 104 7.49 -7.81 -2.80
N GLY A 105 8.35 -8.82 -2.83
CA GLY A 105 8.28 -9.90 -3.82
C GLY A 105 7.04 -10.77 -3.69
N LYS A 106 6.59 -11.07 -2.45
CA LYS A 106 5.34 -11.83 -2.21
C LYS A 106 4.11 -11.02 -2.61
N LEU A 107 4.01 -9.78 -2.13
CA LEU A 107 2.86 -8.91 -2.43
C LEU A 107 2.79 -8.55 -3.91
N PHE A 108 3.87 -8.06 -4.48
CA PHE A 108 3.87 -7.64 -5.88
C PHE A 108 3.76 -8.84 -6.81
N GLY A 109 4.38 -9.97 -6.44
CA GLY A 109 4.29 -11.23 -7.17
C GLY A 109 2.89 -11.86 -7.18
N SER A 110 2.05 -11.64 -6.16
CA SER A 110 0.66 -12.11 -6.15
C SER A 110 -0.24 -11.29 -7.08
N PHE A 111 0.18 -10.06 -7.40
CA PHE A 111 -0.57 -9.11 -8.22
C PHE A 111 -0.09 -9.07 -9.68
N TYR A 112 1.15 -9.46 -9.93
CA TYR A 112 1.77 -9.39 -11.25
C TYR A 112 1.55 -10.69 -12.05
N ASP A 113 0.66 -10.65 -13.05
CA ASP A 113 0.52 -11.72 -14.02
C ASP A 113 1.74 -11.73 -14.96
N LYS A 114 2.57 -12.77 -14.83
CA LYS A 114 3.86 -12.87 -15.51
C LYS A 114 3.73 -13.19 -17.00
N ASP A 115 2.59 -13.75 -17.39
CA ASP A 115 2.33 -14.20 -18.76
C ASP A 115 1.60 -13.12 -19.58
N ALA A 116 1.05 -12.12 -18.89
CA ALA A 116 0.38 -11.00 -19.53
C ALA A 116 1.37 -9.87 -19.83
N THR A 117 1.66 -9.63 -21.11
CA THR A 117 2.41 -8.44 -21.59
C THR A 117 1.78 -7.12 -21.09
N ILE A 118 0.50 -7.13 -20.72
CA ILE A 118 -0.18 -5.95 -20.19
C ILE A 118 0.20 -5.64 -18.74
N SER A 119 0.67 -6.62 -17.96
CA SER A 119 1.03 -6.39 -16.55
C SER A 119 2.22 -5.44 -16.37
N THR A 120 3.13 -5.36 -17.35
CA THR A 120 4.17 -4.31 -17.37
C THR A 120 3.60 -2.90 -17.55
N LEU A 121 2.36 -2.76 -18.05
CA LEU A 121 1.70 -1.47 -18.24
C LEU A 121 0.69 -1.17 -17.13
N GLU A 122 0.18 -2.18 -16.44
CA GLU A 122 -0.87 -2.04 -15.43
C GLU A 122 -0.33 -2.01 -14.00
N ASN A 123 0.75 -2.73 -13.67
CA ASN A 123 1.11 -3.00 -12.28
C ASN A 123 2.44 -2.35 -11.87
N PHE A 124 2.44 -1.62 -10.75
CA PHE A 124 3.64 -0.96 -10.23
C PHE A 124 3.75 -1.11 -8.71
N ILE A 125 4.97 -1.05 -8.19
CA ILE A 125 5.20 -0.90 -6.74
C ILE A 125 6.38 0.04 -6.52
N GLY A 126 6.30 0.91 -5.53
CA GLY A 126 7.39 1.84 -5.28
C GLY A 126 7.41 2.41 -3.88
N ARG A 127 8.59 2.83 -3.46
CA ARG A 127 8.77 3.65 -2.27
C ARG A 127 8.23 5.06 -2.56
N VAL A 128 7.53 5.63 -1.59
CA VAL A 128 7.07 7.01 -1.66
C VAL A 128 8.26 7.96 -1.50
N GLU A 129 8.37 8.92 -2.41
CA GLU A 129 9.32 10.02 -2.37
C GLU A 129 8.66 11.23 -1.68
N TYR A 130 9.31 11.71 -0.62
CA TYR A 130 8.85 12.83 0.16
C TYR A 130 9.49 14.13 -0.33
N LYS A 131 8.65 15.15 -0.53
CA LYS A 131 9.05 16.45 -1.06
C LYS A 131 8.35 17.60 -0.35
N ALA A 132 8.96 18.77 -0.36
CA ALA A 132 8.27 19.99 0.04
C ALA A 132 7.14 20.32 -0.94
N GLN A 133 6.08 20.97 -0.45
CA GLN A 133 4.89 21.30 -1.26
C GLN A 133 5.24 22.11 -2.54
N ASN A 134 6.19 23.05 -2.43
CA ASN A 134 6.63 23.86 -3.58
C ASN A 134 7.35 23.02 -4.65
N ASP A 135 8.06 21.97 -4.25
CA ASP A 135 8.75 21.06 -5.16
C ASP A 135 7.72 20.18 -5.89
N ILE A 136 6.73 19.65 -5.16
CA ILE A 136 5.60 18.90 -5.76
C ILE A 136 4.87 19.77 -6.79
N ALA A 137 4.57 21.02 -6.46
CA ALA A 137 3.93 21.95 -7.38
C ALA A 137 4.79 22.25 -8.61
N SER A 138 6.11 22.31 -8.45
CA SER A 138 7.05 22.53 -9.56
C SER A 138 7.15 21.30 -10.48
N ILE A 139 7.20 20.10 -9.90
CA ILE A 139 7.14 18.82 -10.63
C ILE A 139 5.82 18.75 -11.42
N ALA A 140 4.70 19.09 -10.79
CA ALA A 140 3.38 19.07 -11.43
C ALA A 140 3.32 19.99 -12.66
N LYS A 141 3.88 21.20 -12.57
CA LYS A 141 3.90 22.18 -13.67
C LYS A 141 4.78 21.75 -14.84
N ASN A 142 5.88 21.06 -14.54
CA ASN A 142 6.84 20.62 -15.54
C ASN A 142 6.46 19.27 -16.18
N PHE A 143 5.43 18.61 -15.65
CA PHE A 143 4.93 17.37 -16.23
C PHE A 143 4.19 17.68 -17.53
N SER A 144 4.82 17.40 -18.67
CA SER A 144 4.25 17.69 -19.97
C SER A 144 3.37 16.53 -20.47
N PHE A 145 2.25 16.87 -21.11
CA PHE A 145 1.41 15.88 -21.81
C PHE A 145 2.13 15.23 -23.00
N SER A 146 3.21 15.84 -23.52
CA SER A 146 4.05 15.22 -24.55
C SER A 146 4.81 13.99 -24.05
N ASP A 147 5.12 13.93 -22.75
CA ASP A 147 5.75 12.78 -22.10
C ASP A 147 4.77 11.60 -21.95
N LEU A 148 3.47 11.91 -22.00
CA LEU A 148 2.36 10.95 -21.94
C LEU A 148 2.02 10.33 -23.31
N SER A 149 2.23 11.08 -24.41
CA SER A 149 1.81 10.66 -25.76
C SER A 149 2.85 9.84 -26.53
N HIS A 150 4.11 9.82 -26.08
CA HIS A 150 5.22 9.12 -26.78
C HIS A 150 5.60 7.81 -26.08
N GLY A 151 4.72 6.81 -26.11
CA GLY A 151 5.07 5.40 -25.82
C GLY A 151 5.67 5.07 -24.45
N GLY A 152 5.75 6.05 -23.53
CA GLY A 152 6.42 5.97 -22.22
C GLY A 152 5.56 5.46 -21.07
N GLY A 153 4.43 4.83 -21.37
CA GLY A 153 3.64 3.99 -20.44
C GLY A 153 3.10 4.70 -19.18
N ASN A 154 2.27 3.98 -18.45
CA ASN A 154 1.70 4.43 -17.16
C ASN A 154 2.76 4.71 -16.06
N ILE A 155 4.05 4.54 -16.34
CA ILE A 155 5.18 4.73 -15.41
C ILE A 155 5.20 6.14 -14.83
N GLN A 156 5.02 7.18 -15.66
CA GLN A 156 5.10 8.56 -15.16
C GLN A 156 3.93 8.91 -14.23
N PHE A 157 2.74 8.36 -14.48
CA PHE A 157 1.62 8.45 -13.54
C PHE A 157 1.87 7.63 -12.27
N ALA A 158 2.45 6.43 -12.38
CA ALA A 158 2.82 5.65 -11.20
C ALA A 158 3.82 6.43 -10.32
N ARG A 159 4.82 7.08 -10.93
CA ARG A 159 5.79 7.94 -10.22
C ARG A 159 5.13 9.15 -9.56
N SER A 160 4.15 9.80 -10.22
CA SER A 160 3.44 10.91 -9.58
C SER A 160 2.59 10.47 -8.40
N LEU A 161 2.01 9.27 -8.47
CA LEU A 161 1.32 8.61 -7.35
C LEU A 161 2.26 8.12 -6.24
N LEU A 162 3.58 8.25 -6.40
CA LEU A 162 4.58 7.96 -5.37
C LEU A 162 5.14 9.24 -4.72
N LEU A 163 4.59 10.41 -5.03
CA LEU A 163 4.96 11.66 -4.36
C LEU A 163 4.04 11.92 -3.16
N LYS A 164 4.65 12.29 -2.03
CA LYS A 164 3.92 12.72 -0.83
C LYS A 164 4.64 13.89 -0.17
N ARG A 165 3.92 14.65 0.65
CA ARG A 165 4.47 15.80 1.36
C ARG A 165 5.39 15.35 2.50
N GLU A 166 6.43 16.14 2.76
CA GLU A 166 7.47 15.84 3.75
C GLU A 166 6.94 15.53 5.16
N GLU A 167 5.82 16.13 5.55
CA GLU A 167 5.19 15.95 6.86
C GLU A 167 4.77 14.49 7.13
N PHE A 168 4.54 13.71 6.07
CA PHE A 168 4.16 12.29 6.15
C PHE A 168 5.34 11.33 6.07
N ARG A 169 6.59 11.83 6.07
CA ARG A 169 7.80 10.99 5.99
C ARG A 169 7.86 9.89 7.05
N HIS A 170 7.26 10.14 8.21
CA HIS A 170 7.17 9.18 9.32
C HIS A 170 6.42 7.88 8.97
N GLU A 171 5.64 7.85 7.89
CA GLU A 171 4.95 6.64 7.42
C GLU A 171 5.88 5.68 6.66
N HIS A 172 7.01 6.14 6.13
CA HIS A 172 7.95 5.34 5.30
C HIS A 172 7.24 4.44 4.27
N GLU A 173 6.35 5.08 3.51
CA GLU A 173 5.32 4.43 2.73
C GLU A 173 5.86 3.75 1.46
N VAL A 174 5.23 2.64 1.10
CA VAL A 174 5.39 1.88 -0.13
C VAL A 174 4.00 1.71 -0.74
N ARG A 175 3.81 2.03 -2.02
CA ARG A 175 2.52 1.86 -2.69
C ARG A 175 2.60 0.76 -3.73
N ILE A 176 1.66 -0.18 -3.68
CA ILE A 176 1.32 -0.99 -4.85
C ILE A 176 0.23 -0.24 -5.63
N LEU A 177 0.41 -0.15 -6.95
CA LEU A 177 -0.42 0.63 -7.85
C LEU A 177 -0.88 -0.22 -9.03
N PHE A 178 -2.11 0.02 -9.47
CA PHE A 178 -2.73 -0.62 -10.61
C PHE A 178 -3.41 0.41 -11.51
N CYS A 179 -3.11 0.35 -12.80
CA CYS A 179 -3.81 1.09 -13.84
C CYS A 179 -4.69 0.13 -14.64
N ASP A 180 -6.00 0.31 -14.54
CA ASP A 180 -7.03 -0.43 -15.28
C ASP A 180 -7.09 0.04 -16.74
N THR A 181 -6.07 -0.33 -17.53
CA THR A 181 -5.97 0.07 -18.94
C THR A 181 -7.09 -0.50 -19.80
N ARG A 182 -7.67 -1.62 -19.36
CA ARG A 182 -8.81 -2.28 -20.01
C ARG A 182 -10.17 -1.77 -19.55
N LYS A 183 -10.20 -0.81 -18.62
CA LYS A 183 -11.44 -0.17 -18.13
C LYS A 183 -12.44 -1.15 -17.51
N LYS A 184 -11.98 -2.29 -16.98
CA LYS A 184 -12.83 -3.34 -16.39
C LYS A 184 -13.51 -2.87 -15.08
N TYR A 185 -12.89 -1.95 -14.36
CA TYR A 185 -13.25 -1.51 -13.03
C TYR A 185 -13.68 -0.03 -12.96
N LEU A 186 -13.81 0.68 -14.10
CA LEU A 186 -14.20 2.11 -14.14
C LEU A 186 -15.49 2.48 -13.36
N GLY A 187 -16.39 1.54 -13.10
CA GLY A 187 -17.59 1.74 -12.28
C GLY A 187 -17.43 1.43 -10.78
N SER A 188 -16.28 0.91 -10.35
CA SER A 188 -15.99 0.46 -8.99
C SER A 188 -14.85 1.25 -8.36
N ASP A 189 -14.99 1.57 -7.07
CA ASP A 189 -13.92 2.18 -6.28
C ASP A 189 -12.91 1.15 -5.71
N ILE A 190 -13.19 -0.14 -5.93
CA ILE A 190 -12.44 -1.26 -5.37
C ILE A 190 -12.08 -2.26 -6.49
N VAL A 191 -10.83 -2.73 -6.47
CA VAL A 191 -10.34 -3.81 -7.33
C VAL A 191 -9.87 -4.97 -6.43
N PRO A 192 -10.60 -6.10 -6.41
CA PRO A 192 -10.13 -7.29 -5.70
C PRO A 192 -9.03 -8.01 -6.51
N PHE A 193 -8.12 -8.65 -5.80
CA PHE A 193 -7.11 -9.53 -6.36
C PHE A 193 -6.84 -10.72 -5.44
N ASN A 194 -6.44 -11.85 -6.06
CA ASN A 194 -6.10 -13.06 -5.33
C ASN A 194 -4.91 -12.80 -4.40
N PHE A 195 -5.08 -13.12 -3.13
CA PHE A 195 -4.09 -12.93 -2.09
C PHE A 195 -4.26 -14.03 -1.05
N ASN A 196 -3.57 -15.16 -1.24
CA ASN A 196 -3.55 -16.22 -0.24
C ASN A 196 -2.76 -15.75 0.99
N ALA A 197 -3.47 -15.18 1.96
CA ALA A 197 -2.89 -14.60 3.16
C ALA A 197 -2.09 -15.63 3.98
N ALA A 198 -2.52 -16.90 4.02
CA ALA A 198 -1.83 -17.97 4.74
C ALA A 198 -0.38 -18.17 4.24
N ASP A 199 -0.18 -18.06 2.93
CA ASP A 199 1.12 -18.24 2.29
C ASP A 199 1.93 -16.93 2.25
N LEU A 200 1.27 -15.83 1.92
CA LEU A 200 1.92 -14.55 1.58
C LEU A 200 2.28 -13.71 2.81
N ILE A 201 1.52 -13.79 3.90
CA ILE A 201 1.82 -13.06 5.14
C ILE A 201 2.86 -13.82 5.95
N ASP A 202 3.88 -13.13 6.46
CA ASP A 202 4.95 -13.72 7.26
C ASP A 202 4.82 -13.46 8.77
N SER A 203 4.10 -12.42 9.16
CA SER A 203 3.84 -12.11 10.57
C SER A 203 2.46 -11.49 10.76
N VAL A 204 1.78 -11.85 11.84
CA VAL A 204 0.55 -11.20 12.30
C VAL A 204 0.78 -10.66 13.71
N VAL A 205 0.65 -9.35 13.88
CA VAL A 205 0.88 -8.66 15.16
C VAL A 205 -0.36 -7.85 15.53
N PHE A 206 -1.01 -8.19 16.64
CA PHE A 206 -2.15 -7.46 17.18
C PHE A 206 -1.71 -6.18 17.90
N ASP A 207 -2.57 -5.16 17.86
CA ASP A 207 -2.40 -3.90 18.59
C ASP A 207 -2.01 -4.15 20.07
N PRO A 208 -1.03 -3.41 20.62
CA PRO A 208 -0.57 -3.58 22.00
C PRO A 208 -1.66 -3.31 23.05
N ARG A 209 -2.74 -2.62 22.69
CA ARG A 209 -3.86 -2.26 23.58
C ARG A 209 -5.00 -3.27 23.54
N LEU A 210 -4.93 -4.28 22.66
CA LEU A 210 -5.95 -5.33 22.58
C LEU A 210 -5.82 -6.32 23.75
N ASP A 211 -6.95 -6.74 24.32
CA ASP A 211 -6.98 -7.68 25.45
C ASP A 211 -6.38 -9.03 25.06
N ARG A 212 -5.53 -9.59 25.93
CA ARG A 212 -4.79 -10.84 25.65
C ARG A 212 -5.71 -12.05 25.42
N ARG A 213 -6.89 -12.09 26.03
CA ARG A 213 -7.88 -13.17 25.81
C ARG A 213 -8.50 -13.06 24.42
N ILE A 214 -8.75 -11.84 23.96
CA ILE A 214 -9.22 -11.59 22.60
C ILE A 214 -8.15 -11.98 21.59
N VAL A 215 -6.90 -11.56 21.82
CA VAL A 215 -5.76 -11.99 20.99
C VAL A 215 -5.67 -13.50 20.90
N HIS A 216 -5.80 -14.21 22.02
CA HIS A 216 -5.75 -15.67 22.02
C HIS A 216 -6.86 -16.29 21.16
N ALA A 217 -8.11 -15.84 21.35
CA ALA A 217 -9.24 -16.33 20.54
C ALA A 217 -9.04 -16.07 19.05
N LEU A 218 -8.60 -14.86 18.68
CA LEU A 218 -8.34 -14.50 17.28
C LEU A 218 -7.17 -15.27 16.68
N SER A 219 -6.14 -15.54 17.47
CA SER A 219 -4.99 -16.36 17.04
C SER A 219 -5.46 -17.76 16.66
N VAL A 220 -6.31 -18.38 17.49
CA VAL A 220 -6.92 -19.68 17.19
C VAL A 220 -7.74 -19.63 15.90
N THR A 221 -8.54 -18.59 15.70
CA THR A 221 -9.31 -18.40 14.46
C THR A 221 -8.40 -18.30 13.23
N ILE A 222 -7.39 -17.42 13.25
CA ILE A 222 -6.46 -17.23 12.12
C ILE A 222 -5.69 -18.52 11.80
N THR A 223 -5.27 -19.27 12.84
CA THR A 223 -4.65 -20.59 12.65
C THR A 223 -5.60 -21.62 12.04
N SER A 224 -6.88 -21.63 12.46
CA SER A 224 -7.89 -22.51 11.86
C SER A 224 -8.16 -22.22 10.38
N LEU A 225 -7.86 -20.99 9.93
CA LEU A 225 -7.92 -20.57 8.52
C LEU A 225 -6.63 -20.90 7.74
N GLY A 226 -5.72 -21.68 8.31
CA GLY A 226 -4.53 -22.21 7.64
C GLY A 226 -3.24 -21.41 7.85
N TYR A 227 -3.26 -20.35 8.66
CA TYR A 227 -2.04 -19.59 8.97
C TYR A 227 -1.24 -20.24 10.09
N ASN A 228 -0.07 -20.79 9.74
CA ASN A 228 0.77 -21.59 10.64
C ASN A 228 2.07 -20.89 11.04
N LYS A 229 2.17 -19.57 10.84
CA LYS A 229 3.36 -18.76 11.19
C LYS A 229 3.08 -17.95 12.46
N ASP A 230 4.03 -17.10 12.84
CA ASP A 230 3.98 -16.37 14.11
C ASP A 230 2.81 -15.38 14.19
N ILE A 231 2.01 -15.54 15.24
CA ILE A 231 0.95 -14.63 15.64
C ILE A 231 1.30 -14.09 17.03
N GLU A 232 1.44 -12.77 17.14
CA GLU A 232 1.81 -12.12 18.39
C GLU A 232 0.90 -10.93 18.70
N ARG A 233 0.94 -10.47 19.95
CA ARG A 233 0.51 -9.11 20.30
C ARG A 233 1.75 -8.27 20.49
N SER A 234 1.74 -7.05 19.95
CA SER A 234 2.79 -6.08 20.21
C SER A 234 3.05 -5.92 21.71
N ARG A 235 4.33 -5.77 22.05
CA ARG A 235 4.83 -5.51 23.40
C ARG A 235 5.15 -4.03 23.64
N LEU A 236 4.82 -3.15 22.70
CA LEU A 236 5.20 -1.73 22.73
C LEU A 236 4.80 -1.01 24.02
N TYR A 237 3.69 -1.43 24.66
CA TYR A 237 3.21 -0.87 25.93
C TYR A 237 3.40 -1.78 27.14
N ASP A 238 4.13 -2.89 26.99
CA ASP A 238 4.43 -3.78 28.10
C ASP A 238 5.60 -3.19 28.92
N ALA A 239 5.33 -2.86 30.18
CA ALA A 239 6.37 -2.35 31.08
C ALA A 239 7.46 -3.42 31.30
N PRO A 240 8.76 -3.05 31.27
CA PRO A 240 9.82 -3.98 31.56
C PRO A 240 9.73 -4.44 33.02
N GLN A 241 9.95 -5.73 33.25
CA GLN A 241 10.12 -6.26 34.60
C GLN A 241 11.56 -5.98 35.05
N LEU A 242 11.76 -4.89 35.78
CA LEU A 242 13.07 -4.48 36.29
C LEU A 242 13.25 -4.96 37.72
N VAL A 243 14.36 -5.65 37.98
CA VAL A 243 14.83 -5.96 39.34
C VAL A 243 16.03 -5.07 39.60
N ILE A 244 15.90 -4.13 40.53
CA ILE A 244 16.99 -3.27 40.99
C ILE A 244 17.43 -3.80 42.35
N ASN A 245 18.61 -4.42 42.40
CA ASN A 245 19.23 -4.80 43.67
C ASN A 245 19.90 -3.56 44.27
N LEU A 246 19.61 -3.28 45.53
CA LEU A 246 20.38 -2.31 46.31
C LEU A 246 21.58 -3.06 46.91
N GLU A 247 22.79 -2.59 46.63
CA GLU A 247 23.99 -3.01 47.37
C GLU A 247 23.95 -2.53 48.83
#